data_AF-A0A8T1PKH5-F1
#
_entry.id   AF-A0A8T1PKH5-F1
#
_cell.length_a   1.000
_cell.length_b   1.000
_cell.length_c   1.000
_cell.angle_alpha   90.00
_cell.angle_beta   90.00
_cell.angle_gamma   90.00
#
_symmetry.space_group_name_H-M   'P 1'
#
loop_
_entity.id
_entity.type
_entity.pdbx_description
1 polymer ?
#
loop_
_entity_poly.entity_id
_entity_poly.type
_entity_poly.pdbx_seq_one_letter_code
_entity_poly.pdbx_strand_id
1 'polypeptide(L)'
;MGRVGTSPPDIGNLSFLVSLNIIRKKSFSCSILDNLARLYRLELLHFGFNDFSAIPSEIGNLQNLELLDITSGSFAGSIPLEIFNISTIKVGLNSFSSLIPNPVGNLRFLRLINLASHCSINGNILREIGNLSSLTSLLLDNNQFTGPIPMTMGKLHKLEALYLQNNKPEASNELTGGILECMGNLNSLRNLYLAFNQLTSMVPLTLWNLKYILEVNLSSNLQDGSLSIEMGNMMILRILDLSRNQLSRPFENFSAASFMSTGMNIAIKVLNLQVEEAFKSFDVECEKWLYSHNHYLNILQRLNIMVYIASALEYLHYGYSTTIVHCDLKPSNILLDQDLVAHVADFGMAKLLDYGSKGIISPRGDVYSYNILLMETFTRKRPTDHIFSEQMSLKSWIEESLLVLSVTNIIDSNLLCNERDYASMEELISSIMRLALDCCAESPEQRINIKNASDTLRKIKLQFL
;
A
#
# COMPACT_ATOMS: atom_id res chain seq x y z
N MET A 1 -43.23 15.82 -29.05
CA MET A 1 -43.11 14.73 -30.04
C MET A 1 -41.67 14.72 -30.56
N GLY A 2 -40.83 13.83 -30.04
CA GLY A 2 -39.49 13.60 -30.59
C GLY A 2 -39.61 12.80 -31.88
N ARG A 3 -38.92 13.19 -32.94
CA ARG A 3 -38.87 12.42 -34.19
C ARG A 3 -38.27 11.05 -33.91
N VAL A 4 -39.06 9.99 -34.08
CA VAL A 4 -38.58 8.61 -34.26
C VAL A 4 -37.79 8.61 -35.56
N GLY A 5 -36.46 8.69 -35.47
CA GLY A 5 -35.60 8.51 -36.62
C GLY A 5 -35.48 7.02 -36.89
N THR A 6 -36.13 6.52 -37.94
CA THR A 6 -35.80 5.21 -38.50
C THR A 6 -34.32 5.23 -38.89
N SER A 7 -33.51 4.33 -38.33
CA SER A 7 -32.16 4.10 -38.86
C SER A 7 -32.28 3.67 -40.32
N PRO A 8 -31.32 4.00 -41.21
CA PRO A 8 -31.38 3.52 -42.57
C PRO A 8 -31.44 1.98 -42.55
N PRO A 9 -32.34 1.33 -43.29
CA PRO A 9 -32.42 -0.14 -43.39
C PRO A 9 -31.16 -0.81 -43.98
N ASP A 10 -30.07 -0.07 -44.16
CA ASP A 10 -28.89 -0.45 -44.95
C ASP A 10 -27.58 -0.51 -44.17
N ILE A 11 -27.58 -0.45 -42.82
CA ILE A 11 -26.30 -0.53 -42.07
C ILE A 11 -25.56 -1.85 -42.34
N GLY A 12 -26.30 -2.94 -42.56
CA GLY A 12 -25.75 -4.24 -42.94
C GLY A 12 -25.14 -4.28 -44.34
N ASN A 13 -25.40 -3.28 -45.20
CA ASN A 13 -24.75 -3.15 -46.51
C ASN A 13 -23.35 -2.52 -46.41
N LEU A 14 -22.96 -2.01 -45.25
CA LEU A 14 -21.63 -1.46 -45.01
C LEU A 14 -20.60 -2.57 -44.70
N SER A 15 -20.50 -3.57 -45.57
CA SER A 15 -19.69 -4.78 -45.35
C SER A 15 -18.18 -4.56 -45.18
N PHE A 16 -17.69 -3.34 -45.48
CA PHE A 16 -16.30 -2.92 -45.29
C PHE A 16 -15.99 -2.33 -43.91
N LEU A 17 -17.01 -2.17 -43.07
CA LEU A 17 -16.92 -1.40 -41.84
C LEU A 17 -16.19 -2.20 -40.76
N VAL A 18 -15.08 -1.62 -40.25
CA VAL A 18 -14.19 -2.24 -39.25
C VAL A 18 -14.48 -1.74 -37.84
N SER A 19 -14.93 -0.48 -37.70
CA SER A 19 -15.27 0.13 -36.42
C SER A 19 -16.62 0.84 -36.49
N LEU A 20 -17.49 0.55 -35.52
CA LEU A 20 -18.84 1.09 -35.43
C LEU A 20 -19.10 1.63 -34.01
N ASN A 21 -19.56 2.87 -33.92
CA ASN A 21 -19.95 3.50 -32.66
C ASN A 21 -21.42 3.93 -32.70
N ILE A 22 -22.23 3.32 -31.85
CA ILE A 22 -23.67 3.54 -31.68
C ILE A 22 -23.95 3.85 -30.21
N ILE A 23 -23.26 4.87 -29.67
CA ILE A 23 -23.50 5.41 -28.32
C ILE A 23 -24.34 6.68 -28.45
N ARG A 24 -25.68 6.59 -28.41
CA ARG A 24 -26.58 7.76 -28.32
C ARG A 24 -28.06 7.38 -28.14
N LYS A 25 -28.79 8.13 -27.31
CA LYS A 25 -30.26 8.12 -27.16
C LYS A 25 -30.98 8.36 -28.51
N LYS A 26 -31.14 7.31 -29.30
CA LYS A 26 -32.03 7.25 -30.46
C LYS A 26 -32.78 5.93 -30.40
N SER A 27 -34.07 5.95 -30.71
CA SER A 27 -34.88 4.74 -30.72
C SER A 27 -34.47 3.86 -31.90
N PHE A 28 -33.51 2.96 -31.69
CA PHE A 28 -33.19 1.93 -32.66
C PHE A 28 -34.20 0.79 -32.53
N SER A 29 -34.83 0.41 -33.63
CA SER A 29 -35.70 -0.77 -33.68
C SER A 29 -34.89 -2.06 -33.66
N CYS A 30 -35.50 -3.17 -33.23
CA CYS A 30 -34.85 -4.50 -33.23
C CYS A 30 -34.26 -4.90 -34.60
N SER A 31 -34.79 -4.36 -35.70
CA SER A 31 -34.30 -4.60 -37.07
C SER A 31 -32.86 -4.11 -37.35
N ILE A 32 -32.24 -3.29 -36.48
CA ILE A 32 -30.83 -2.92 -36.64
C ILE A 32 -29.90 -4.09 -36.32
N LEU A 33 -30.31 -5.00 -35.43
CA LEU A 33 -29.47 -6.10 -34.93
C LEU A 33 -29.29 -7.20 -35.98
N ASP A 34 -30.36 -7.55 -36.69
CA ASP A 34 -30.32 -8.46 -37.83
C ASP A 34 -29.36 -7.98 -38.93
N ASN A 35 -29.26 -6.66 -39.09
CA ASN A 35 -28.36 -6.03 -40.07
C ASN A 35 -26.93 -5.89 -39.54
N LEU A 36 -26.75 -5.63 -38.23
CA LEU A 36 -25.44 -5.58 -37.57
C LEU A 36 -24.71 -6.91 -37.70
N ALA A 37 -25.41 -8.03 -37.48
CA ALA A 37 -24.84 -9.39 -37.61
C ALA A 37 -24.27 -9.72 -39.01
N ARG A 38 -24.58 -8.91 -40.05
CA ARG A 38 -24.04 -9.04 -41.42
C ARG A 38 -22.71 -8.31 -41.63
N LEU A 39 -22.22 -7.56 -40.63
CA LEU A 39 -20.96 -6.83 -40.71
C LEU A 39 -19.78 -7.76 -40.39
N TYR A 40 -19.50 -8.70 -41.29
CA TYR A 40 -18.48 -9.75 -41.07
C TYR A 40 -17.05 -9.23 -40.89
N ARG A 41 -16.75 -7.98 -41.24
CA ARG A 41 -15.42 -7.36 -41.06
C ARG A 41 -15.31 -6.47 -39.82
N LEU A 42 -16.39 -6.38 -39.03
CA LEU A 42 -16.40 -5.50 -37.87
C LEU A 42 -15.49 -6.07 -36.77
N GLU A 43 -14.51 -5.27 -36.37
CA GLU A 43 -13.53 -5.58 -35.32
C GLU A 43 -13.84 -4.84 -34.02
N LEU A 44 -14.34 -3.60 -34.12
CA LEU A 44 -14.60 -2.74 -32.97
C LEU A 44 -16.07 -2.28 -32.94
N LEU A 45 -16.81 -2.61 -31.88
CA LEU A 45 -18.19 -2.19 -31.69
C LEU A 45 -18.36 -1.49 -30.33
N HIS A 46 -18.70 -0.20 -30.39
CA HIS A 46 -19.15 0.58 -29.23
C HIS A 46 -20.67 0.72 -29.29
N PHE A 47 -21.40 0.25 -28.29
CA PHE A 47 -22.86 0.13 -28.36
C PHE A 47 -23.54 0.46 -27.01
N GLY A 48 -24.28 1.56 -26.91
CA GLY A 48 -24.89 1.98 -25.64
C GLY A 48 -25.90 3.13 -25.74
N PHE A 49 -26.63 3.40 -24.67
CA PHE A 49 -27.72 4.39 -24.60
C PHE A 49 -28.80 4.21 -25.68
N ASN A 50 -29.16 2.95 -25.94
CA ASN A 50 -30.23 2.58 -26.87
C ASN A 50 -31.47 2.14 -26.06
N ASP A 51 -32.62 1.94 -26.72
CA ASP A 51 -33.85 1.48 -26.05
C ASP A 51 -33.81 -0.01 -25.64
N PHE A 52 -32.65 -0.66 -25.74
CA PHE A 52 -32.46 -2.06 -25.40
C PHE A 52 -32.30 -2.23 -23.88
N SER A 53 -33.20 -3.01 -23.26
CA SER A 53 -33.10 -3.37 -21.86
C SER A 53 -32.14 -4.55 -21.59
N ALA A 54 -31.71 -5.29 -22.61
CA ALA A 54 -30.81 -6.44 -22.51
C ALA A 54 -29.81 -6.44 -23.66
N ILE A 55 -28.67 -7.13 -23.49
CA ILE A 55 -27.68 -7.30 -24.57
C ILE A 55 -28.26 -8.28 -25.61
N PRO A 56 -28.32 -7.90 -26.88
CA PRO A 56 -28.73 -8.81 -27.96
C PRO A 56 -27.70 -9.92 -28.19
N SER A 57 -28.14 -11.18 -28.23
CA SER A 57 -27.25 -12.33 -28.47
C SER A 57 -26.69 -12.36 -29.89
N GLU A 58 -27.34 -11.68 -30.84
CA GLU A 58 -26.94 -11.56 -32.24
C GLU A 58 -25.56 -10.89 -32.40
N ILE A 59 -25.11 -10.10 -31.42
CA ILE A 59 -23.75 -9.53 -31.39
C ILE A 59 -22.70 -10.65 -31.40
N GLY A 60 -23.00 -11.82 -30.83
CA GLY A 60 -22.13 -13.00 -30.87
C GLY A 60 -21.91 -13.58 -32.26
N ASN A 61 -22.72 -13.22 -33.26
CA ASN A 61 -22.55 -13.66 -34.65
C ASN A 61 -21.42 -12.91 -35.39
N LEU A 62 -20.87 -11.85 -34.80
CA LEU A 62 -19.79 -11.05 -35.39
C LEU A 62 -18.45 -11.77 -35.25
N GLN A 63 -18.11 -12.61 -36.23
CA GLN A 63 -16.99 -13.55 -36.16
C GLN A 63 -15.59 -12.90 -36.04
N ASN A 64 -15.43 -11.68 -36.53
CA ASN A 64 -14.16 -10.95 -36.48
C ASN A 64 -14.13 -9.87 -35.39
N LEU A 65 -15.16 -9.81 -34.53
CA LEU A 65 -15.20 -8.78 -33.51
C LEU A 65 -14.13 -9.04 -32.45
N GLU A 66 -13.23 -8.07 -32.31
CA GLU A 66 -12.14 -8.11 -31.34
C GLU A 66 -12.52 -7.39 -30.06
N LEU A 67 -13.32 -6.32 -30.15
CA LEU A 67 -13.71 -5.49 -29.01
C LEU A 67 -15.20 -5.15 -29.07
N LEU A 68 -15.90 -5.50 -27.98
CA LEU A 68 -17.26 -5.04 -27.69
C LEU A 68 -17.22 -4.15 -26.44
N ASP A 69 -17.61 -2.88 -26.60
CA ASP A 69 -17.75 -1.92 -25.50
C ASP A 69 -19.19 -1.46 -25.39
N ILE A 70 -19.87 -1.92 -24.34
CA ILE A 70 -21.25 -1.57 -24.03
C ILE A 70 -21.37 -0.76 -22.74
N THR A 71 -20.28 -0.10 -22.35
CA THR A 71 -20.20 0.64 -21.10
C THR A 71 -21.27 1.74 -21.03
N SER A 72 -21.96 1.88 -19.90
CA SER A 72 -23.02 2.88 -19.69
C SER A 72 -24.23 2.72 -20.62
N GLY A 73 -24.53 1.50 -21.03
CA GLY A 73 -25.61 1.21 -21.98
C GLY A 73 -27.03 1.19 -21.41
N SER A 74 -27.19 1.24 -20.08
CA SER A 74 -28.46 0.95 -19.37
C SER A 74 -28.99 -0.48 -19.61
N PHE A 75 -28.11 -1.41 -19.99
CA PHE A 75 -28.47 -2.83 -20.14
C PHE A 75 -28.73 -3.46 -18.77
N ALA A 76 -29.66 -4.40 -18.71
CA ALA A 76 -30.01 -5.17 -17.52
C ALA A 76 -30.18 -6.67 -17.86
N GLY A 77 -30.45 -7.49 -16.85
CA GLY A 77 -30.59 -8.94 -17.01
C GLY A 77 -29.24 -9.67 -17.02
N SER A 78 -29.14 -10.75 -17.80
CA SER A 78 -27.93 -11.58 -17.91
C SER A 78 -27.12 -11.26 -19.16
N ILE A 79 -25.81 -11.44 -19.09
CA ILE A 79 -24.94 -11.38 -20.26
C ILE A 79 -25.14 -12.65 -21.11
N PRO A 80 -25.49 -12.57 -22.41
CA PRO A 80 -25.67 -13.74 -23.27
C PRO A 80 -24.34 -14.50 -23.48
N LEU A 81 -24.40 -15.82 -23.64
CA LEU A 81 -23.19 -16.64 -23.81
C LEU A 81 -22.52 -16.42 -25.17
N GLU A 82 -23.32 -16.01 -26.14
CA GLU A 82 -22.94 -15.81 -27.53
C GLU A 82 -21.90 -14.68 -27.69
N ILE A 83 -21.94 -13.65 -26.83
CA ILE A 83 -21.01 -12.51 -26.95
C ILE A 83 -19.60 -12.83 -26.42
N PHE A 84 -19.41 -13.97 -25.74
CA PHE A 84 -18.10 -14.29 -25.20
C PHE A 84 -17.11 -14.88 -26.22
N ASN A 85 -17.54 -15.08 -27.47
CA ASN A 85 -16.64 -15.47 -28.57
C ASN A 85 -15.69 -14.33 -29.01
N ILE A 86 -15.89 -13.13 -28.45
CA ILE A 86 -15.18 -11.89 -28.75
C ILE A 86 -13.88 -11.82 -27.92
N SER A 87 -12.80 -11.25 -28.47
CA SER A 87 -11.50 -11.22 -27.79
C SER A 87 -11.45 -10.30 -26.56
N THR A 88 -12.20 -9.20 -26.57
CA THR A 88 -12.23 -8.17 -25.52
C THR A 88 -13.65 -7.70 -25.28
N ILE A 89 -14.09 -7.74 -24.02
CA ILE A 89 -15.44 -7.32 -23.65
C ILE A 89 -15.38 -6.34 -22.48
N LYS A 90 -15.97 -5.15 -22.69
CA LYS A 90 -16.17 -4.11 -21.67
C LYS A 90 -17.66 -3.88 -21.51
N VAL A 91 -18.20 -4.17 -20.34
CA VAL A 91 -19.65 -4.03 -20.08
C VAL A 91 -19.99 -3.15 -18.87
N GLY A 92 -19.05 -2.33 -18.42
CA GLY A 92 -19.20 -1.52 -17.21
C GLY A 92 -20.44 -0.60 -17.16
N LEU A 93 -20.81 -0.11 -15.99
CA LEU A 93 -21.87 0.88 -15.76
C LEU A 93 -23.24 0.45 -16.34
N ASN A 94 -23.63 -0.81 -16.13
CA ASN A 94 -24.91 -1.40 -16.54
C ASN A 94 -25.60 -2.05 -15.32
N SER A 95 -26.86 -2.43 -15.41
CA SER A 95 -27.64 -3.01 -14.29
C SER A 95 -27.84 -4.53 -14.44
N PHE A 96 -26.75 -5.28 -14.67
CA PHE A 96 -26.82 -6.73 -14.84
C PHE A 96 -27.12 -7.44 -13.52
N SER A 97 -28.01 -8.43 -13.54
CA SER A 97 -28.42 -9.17 -12.35
C SER A 97 -27.61 -10.45 -12.13
N SER A 98 -26.89 -10.94 -13.14
CA SER A 98 -26.05 -12.15 -13.04
C SER A 98 -24.91 -12.13 -14.07
N LEU A 99 -23.73 -12.61 -13.65
CA LEU A 99 -22.48 -12.27 -14.33
C LEU A 99 -22.15 -13.13 -15.55
N ILE A 100 -22.28 -14.45 -15.47
CA ILE A 100 -21.65 -15.31 -16.47
C ILE A 100 -22.52 -16.53 -16.77
N PRO A 101 -22.96 -16.74 -18.02
CA PRO A 101 -23.70 -17.92 -18.41
C PRO A 101 -22.76 -19.14 -18.47
N ASN A 102 -23.15 -20.22 -17.81
CA ASN A 102 -22.52 -21.54 -17.97
C ASN A 102 -23.01 -22.14 -19.30
N PRO A 103 -22.13 -22.55 -20.25
CA PRO A 103 -20.68 -22.80 -20.11
C PRO A 103 -19.75 -21.74 -20.71
N VAL A 104 -18.96 -21.10 -19.83
CA VAL A 104 -17.86 -20.13 -20.11
C VAL A 104 -16.57 -20.80 -20.62
N GLY A 105 -16.49 -22.13 -20.53
CA GLY A 105 -15.23 -22.85 -20.64
C GLY A 105 -14.62 -23.00 -22.03
N ASN A 106 -15.34 -22.64 -23.10
CA ASN A 106 -14.92 -22.86 -24.50
C ASN A 106 -14.30 -21.63 -25.18
N LEU A 107 -14.08 -20.54 -24.45
CA LEU A 107 -13.80 -19.22 -25.02
C LEU A 107 -12.28 -18.97 -25.04
N ARG A 108 -11.60 -19.56 -26.03
CA ARG A 108 -10.12 -19.59 -26.10
C ARG A 108 -9.48 -18.26 -26.48
N PHE A 109 -10.26 -17.28 -26.96
CA PHE A 109 -9.73 -16.01 -27.48
C PHE A 109 -9.92 -14.83 -26.53
N LEU A 110 -10.72 -14.99 -25.48
CA LEU A 110 -11.04 -13.90 -24.55
C LEU A 110 -9.81 -13.52 -23.73
N ARG A 111 -9.36 -12.27 -23.89
CA ARG A 111 -8.16 -11.69 -23.23
C ARG A 111 -8.54 -10.75 -22.10
N LEU A 112 -9.62 -9.99 -22.23
CA LEU A 112 -10.03 -9.02 -21.22
C LEU A 112 -11.53 -9.12 -20.95
N ILE A 113 -11.85 -9.24 -19.66
CA ILE A 113 -13.20 -9.08 -19.12
C ILE A 113 -13.17 -7.87 -18.18
N ASN A 114 -13.95 -6.84 -18.50
CA ASN A 114 -14.17 -5.70 -17.61
C ASN A 114 -15.66 -5.53 -17.30
N LEU A 115 -16.00 -5.84 -16.05
CA LEU A 115 -17.33 -5.77 -15.44
C LEU A 115 -17.34 -4.77 -14.27
N ALA A 116 -16.29 -3.97 -14.11
CA ALA A 116 -16.02 -3.18 -12.92
C ALA A 116 -16.73 -1.83 -12.93
N SER A 117 -17.91 -1.65 -12.29
CA SER A 117 -18.58 -0.33 -12.17
C SER A 117 -19.97 -0.29 -11.47
N HIS A 118 -20.11 -0.76 -10.23
CA HIS A 118 -21.38 -0.73 -9.49
C HIS A 118 -22.55 -1.36 -10.25
N CYS A 119 -22.29 -2.42 -11.01
CA CYS A 119 -23.29 -3.03 -11.88
C CYS A 119 -24.30 -3.91 -11.11
N SER A 120 -24.25 -3.89 -9.77
CA SER A 120 -25.07 -4.71 -8.85
C SER A 120 -25.01 -6.22 -9.13
N ILE A 121 -23.90 -6.69 -9.71
CA ILE A 121 -23.80 -8.08 -10.11
C ILE A 121 -23.46 -8.95 -8.91
N ASN A 122 -24.29 -9.94 -8.64
CA ASN A 122 -24.21 -10.77 -7.43
C ASN A 122 -23.95 -12.25 -7.74
N GLY A 123 -23.77 -13.02 -6.67
CA GLY A 123 -23.46 -14.45 -6.71
C GLY A 123 -21.97 -14.75 -6.74
N ASN A 124 -21.63 -16.03 -6.92
CA ASN A 124 -20.24 -16.48 -6.85
C ASN A 124 -19.52 -16.29 -8.19
N ILE A 125 -18.20 -16.08 -8.12
CA ILE A 125 -17.34 -16.19 -9.30
C ILE A 125 -17.30 -17.66 -9.74
N LEU A 126 -17.78 -17.96 -10.94
CA LEU A 126 -17.89 -19.32 -11.45
C LEU A 126 -16.52 -20.00 -11.63
N ARG A 127 -16.41 -21.28 -11.26
CA ARG A 127 -15.17 -22.07 -11.43
C ARG A 127 -14.76 -22.21 -12.90
N GLU A 128 -15.70 -22.07 -13.83
CA GLU A 128 -15.47 -22.14 -15.26
C GLU A 128 -14.60 -20.97 -15.77
N ILE A 129 -14.43 -19.88 -14.99
CA ILE A 129 -13.51 -18.78 -15.31
C ILE A 129 -12.07 -19.29 -15.54
N GLY A 130 -11.67 -20.33 -14.82
CA GLY A 130 -10.33 -20.91 -14.93
C GLY A 130 -10.05 -21.65 -16.24
N ASN A 131 -11.07 -21.83 -17.10
CA ASN A 131 -10.91 -22.41 -18.43
C ASN A 131 -10.53 -21.36 -19.49
N LEU A 132 -10.57 -20.06 -19.15
CA LEU A 132 -10.23 -18.95 -20.03
C LEU A 132 -8.70 -18.77 -20.15
N SER A 133 -8.01 -19.75 -20.70
CA SER A 133 -6.53 -19.83 -20.72
C SER A 133 -5.82 -18.68 -21.46
N SER A 134 -6.54 -17.85 -22.21
CA SER A 134 -6.02 -16.65 -22.88
C SER A 134 -6.25 -15.34 -22.12
N LEU A 135 -6.93 -15.38 -20.98
CA LEU A 135 -7.28 -14.19 -20.20
C LEU A 135 -6.03 -13.52 -19.64
N THR A 136 -5.86 -12.24 -19.97
CA THR A 136 -4.78 -11.35 -19.49
C THR A 136 -5.29 -10.37 -18.43
N SER A 137 -6.57 -10.01 -18.45
CA SER A 137 -7.13 -9.08 -17.47
C SER A 137 -8.56 -9.45 -17.06
N LEU A 138 -8.80 -9.54 -15.76
CA LEU A 138 -10.10 -9.80 -15.16
C LEU A 138 -10.42 -8.71 -14.14
N LEU A 139 -11.33 -7.82 -14.52
CA LEU A 139 -11.75 -6.67 -13.71
C LEU A 139 -13.20 -6.85 -13.29
N LEU A 140 -13.42 -7.23 -12.04
CA LEU A 140 -14.72 -7.51 -11.42
C LEU A 140 -15.00 -6.62 -10.21
N ASP A 141 -14.15 -5.61 -9.97
CA ASP A 141 -14.25 -4.73 -8.81
C ASP A 141 -15.53 -3.88 -8.78
N ASN A 142 -15.90 -3.39 -7.60
CA ASN A 142 -17.10 -2.58 -7.41
C ASN A 142 -18.41 -3.30 -7.83
N ASN A 143 -18.60 -4.57 -7.47
CA ASN A 143 -19.84 -5.32 -7.66
C ASN A 143 -20.34 -5.92 -6.34
N GLN A 144 -21.14 -7.00 -6.39
CA GLN A 144 -21.72 -7.68 -5.23
C GLN A 144 -21.34 -9.18 -5.23
N PHE A 145 -20.12 -9.52 -5.69
CA PHE A 145 -19.68 -10.92 -5.71
C PHE A 145 -19.55 -11.51 -4.31
N THR A 146 -19.92 -12.78 -4.20
CA THR A 146 -20.05 -13.51 -2.94
C THR A 146 -19.22 -14.79 -2.96
N GLY A 147 -18.95 -15.36 -1.79
CA GLY A 147 -18.32 -16.69 -1.69
C GLY A 147 -16.82 -16.69 -2.03
N PRO A 148 -16.19 -17.87 -2.18
CA PRO A 148 -14.76 -17.97 -2.35
C PRO A 148 -14.27 -17.66 -3.76
N ILE A 149 -13.04 -17.15 -3.84
CA ILE A 149 -12.29 -17.09 -5.10
C ILE A 149 -12.07 -18.54 -5.59
N PRO A 150 -12.51 -18.93 -6.80
CA PRO A 150 -12.45 -20.31 -7.24
C PRO A 150 -11.02 -20.77 -7.52
N MET A 151 -10.64 -21.95 -7.00
CA MET A 151 -9.31 -22.56 -7.18
C MET A 151 -8.87 -22.73 -8.64
N THR A 152 -9.82 -22.81 -9.55
CA THR A 152 -9.56 -22.91 -10.98
C THR A 152 -8.91 -21.66 -11.56
N MET A 153 -8.99 -20.49 -10.89
CA MET A 153 -8.26 -19.29 -11.31
C MET A 153 -6.75 -19.51 -11.39
N GLY A 154 -6.18 -20.41 -10.59
CA GLY A 154 -4.75 -20.75 -10.67
C GLY A 154 -4.29 -21.33 -12.02
N LYS A 155 -5.22 -21.65 -12.93
CA LYS A 155 -4.94 -22.10 -14.32
C LYS A 155 -4.73 -20.95 -15.30
N LEU A 156 -5.01 -19.71 -14.90
CA LEU A 156 -4.94 -18.52 -15.76
C LEU A 156 -3.50 -17.98 -15.88
N HIS A 157 -2.59 -18.80 -16.40
CA HIS A 157 -1.15 -18.49 -16.40
C HIS A 157 -0.74 -17.23 -17.19
N LYS A 158 -1.62 -16.72 -18.06
CA LYS A 158 -1.44 -15.47 -18.82
C LYS A 158 -2.04 -14.23 -18.13
N LEU A 159 -2.68 -14.39 -16.98
CA LEU A 159 -3.35 -13.29 -16.29
C LEU A 159 -2.30 -12.31 -15.77
N GLU A 160 -2.40 -11.05 -16.19
CA GLU A 160 -1.54 -9.95 -15.78
C GLU A 160 -2.22 -9.04 -14.75
N ALA A 161 -3.54 -8.90 -14.81
CA ALA A 161 -4.31 -8.05 -13.90
C ALA A 161 -5.55 -8.77 -13.34
N LEU A 162 -5.68 -8.81 -12.02
CA LEU A 162 -6.84 -9.37 -11.29
C LEU A 162 -7.38 -8.35 -10.28
N TYR A 163 -8.56 -7.80 -10.55
CA TYR A 163 -9.18 -6.75 -9.74
C TYR A 163 -10.53 -7.28 -9.24
N LEU A 164 -10.61 -7.58 -7.94
CA LEU A 164 -11.80 -8.07 -7.25
C LEU A 164 -12.16 -7.18 -6.04
N GLN A 165 -11.62 -5.97 -5.97
CA GLN A 165 -11.82 -5.09 -4.82
C GLN A 165 -13.24 -4.54 -4.71
N ASN A 166 -13.65 -4.17 -3.50
CA ASN A 166 -14.93 -3.50 -3.21
C ASN A 166 -16.16 -4.29 -3.70
N ASN A 167 -16.23 -5.59 -3.38
CA ASN A 167 -17.39 -6.43 -3.69
C ASN A 167 -18.40 -6.51 -2.53
N LYS A 168 -18.73 -5.35 -1.94
CA LYS A 168 -19.64 -5.23 -0.79
C LYS A 168 -21.11 -5.09 -1.22
N PRO A 169 -22.02 -5.98 -0.81
CA PRO A 169 -23.44 -5.66 -0.75
C PRO A 169 -23.84 -5.02 0.58
N GLU A 170 -24.90 -4.22 0.58
CA GLU A 170 -25.51 -3.61 1.79
C GLU A 170 -26.06 -4.64 2.81
N ALA A 171 -26.05 -5.93 2.46
CA ALA A 171 -26.45 -7.02 3.34
C ALA A 171 -25.62 -8.29 3.07
N SER A 172 -24.62 -8.51 3.92
CA SER A 172 -24.12 -9.83 4.37
C SER A 172 -23.54 -10.85 3.36
N ASN A 173 -23.30 -10.54 2.08
CA ASN A 173 -22.75 -11.51 1.13
C ASN A 173 -21.48 -11.00 0.42
N GLU A 174 -20.32 -11.12 1.05
CA GLU A 174 -19.05 -10.63 0.51
C GLU A 174 -18.18 -11.77 -0.06
N LEU A 175 -17.09 -11.44 -0.77
CA LEU A 175 -16.06 -12.44 -1.11
C LEU A 175 -15.42 -12.95 0.19
N THR A 176 -15.44 -14.27 0.38
CA THR A 176 -15.03 -14.96 1.61
C THR A 176 -13.96 -16.03 1.34
N GLY A 177 -13.47 -16.70 2.38
CA GLY A 177 -12.43 -17.72 2.26
C GLY A 177 -11.03 -17.13 2.07
N GLY A 178 -10.03 -18.00 1.91
CA GLY A 178 -8.63 -17.57 1.77
C GLY A 178 -8.18 -17.31 0.34
N ILE A 179 -7.13 -16.50 0.20
CA ILE A 179 -6.31 -16.50 -1.01
C ILE A 179 -5.73 -17.91 -1.16
N LEU A 180 -5.85 -18.51 -2.33
CA LEU A 180 -5.50 -19.91 -2.55
C LEU A 180 -4.04 -20.08 -3.00
N GLU A 181 -3.36 -21.15 -2.54
CA GLU A 181 -1.97 -21.46 -2.93
C GLU A 181 -1.76 -21.50 -4.45
N CYS A 182 -2.77 -21.94 -5.20
CA CYS A 182 -2.71 -22.02 -6.66
C CYS A 182 -2.62 -20.64 -7.34
N MET A 183 -2.92 -19.53 -6.65
CA MET A 183 -2.72 -18.18 -7.18
C MET A 183 -1.22 -17.85 -7.34
N GLY A 184 -0.34 -18.54 -6.62
CA GLY A 184 1.10 -18.49 -6.86
C GLY A 184 1.54 -19.03 -8.23
N ASN A 185 0.66 -19.73 -8.97
CA ASN A 185 0.94 -20.20 -10.34
C ASN A 185 0.65 -19.15 -11.43
N LEU A 186 0.15 -17.96 -11.05
CA LEU A 186 -0.15 -16.86 -11.95
C LEU A 186 1.12 -16.12 -12.34
N ASN A 187 2.05 -16.81 -12.99
CA ASN A 187 3.41 -16.33 -13.25
C ASN A 187 3.47 -15.06 -14.12
N SER A 188 2.40 -14.66 -14.80
CA SER A 188 2.35 -13.41 -15.58
C SER A 188 1.76 -12.23 -14.79
N LEU A 189 1.30 -12.45 -13.54
CA LEU A 189 0.54 -11.47 -12.77
C LEU A 189 1.42 -10.28 -12.40
N ARG A 190 0.91 -9.08 -12.70
CA ARG A 190 1.53 -7.78 -12.43
C ARG A 190 0.75 -6.99 -11.39
N ASN A 191 -0.58 -7.07 -11.42
CA ASN A 191 -1.45 -6.28 -10.54
C ASN A 191 -2.49 -7.21 -9.88
N LEU A 192 -2.49 -7.22 -8.55
CA LEU A 192 -3.43 -7.97 -7.73
C LEU A 192 -4.14 -7.03 -6.77
N TYR A 193 -5.43 -6.79 -6.99
CA TYR A 193 -6.26 -5.94 -6.15
C TYR A 193 -7.44 -6.74 -5.60
N LEU A 194 -7.40 -7.02 -4.29
CA LEU A 194 -8.41 -7.79 -3.56
C LEU A 194 -8.98 -7.01 -2.37
N ALA A 195 -8.77 -5.69 -2.33
CA ALA A 195 -9.09 -4.87 -1.18
C ALA A 195 -10.60 -4.79 -0.89
N PHE A 196 -11.00 -4.50 0.35
CA PHE A 196 -12.40 -4.33 0.76
C PHE A 196 -13.28 -5.57 0.50
N ASN A 197 -12.87 -6.71 1.06
CA ASN A 197 -13.60 -7.98 1.03
C ASN A 197 -13.54 -8.66 2.42
N GLN A 198 -14.04 -9.89 2.56
CA GLN A 198 -13.95 -10.72 3.78
C GLN A 198 -12.99 -11.89 3.60
N LEU A 199 -11.88 -11.69 2.87
CA LEU A 199 -10.90 -12.76 2.67
C LEU A 199 -10.25 -13.09 4.02
N THR A 200 -10.31 -14.36 4.41
CA THR A 200 -9.77 -14.87 5.68
C THR A 200 -8.43 -15.57 5.45
N SER A 201 -7.85 -16.11 6.53
CA SER A 201 -6.67 -16.97 6.49
C SER A 201 -5.37 -16.26 6.07
N MET A 202 -4.24 -16.91 6.33
CA MET A 202 -2.91 -16.43 5.97
C MET A 202 -2.74 -16.31 4.46
N VAL A 203 -2.01 -15.28 4.02
CA VAL A 203 -1.56 -15.17 2.62
C VAL A 203 -0.64 -16.34 2.27
N PRO A 204 -0.95 -17.13 1.23
CA PRO A 204 -0.12 -18.27 0.84
C PRO A 204 1.31 -17.87 0.49
N LEU A 205 2.30 -18.63 0.96
CA LEU A 205 3.72 -18.37 0.69
C LEU A 205 4.04 -18.41 -0.82
N THR A 206 3.27 -19.19 -1.58
CA THR A 206 3.40 -19.27 -3.04
C THR A 206 3.09 -17.94 -3.74
N LEU A 207 2.25 -17.07 -3.16
CA LEU A 207 1.94 -15.76 -3.71
C LEU A 207 3.15 -14.83 -3.71
N TRP A 208 4.02 -14.97 -2.69
CA TRP A 208 5.25 -14.20 -2.58
C TRP A 208 6.31 -14.60 -3.61
N ASN A 209 6.14 -15.73 -4.30
CA ASN A 209 7.06 -16.19 -5.34
C ASN A 209 6.74 -15.64 -6.75
N LEU A 210 5.73 -14.78 -6.89
CA LEU A 210 5.37 -14.16 -8.16
C LEU A 210 6.44 -13.15 -8.60
N LYS A 211 7.27 -13.54 -9.58
CA LYS A 211 8.46 -12.76 -9.99
C LYS A 211 8.16 -11.47 -10.74
N TYR A 212 6.98 -11.36 -11.37
CA TYR A 212 6.63 -10.24 -12.25
C TYR A 212 5.58 -9.29 -11.66
N ILE A 213 5.21 -9.51 -10.40
CA ILE A 213 4.22 -8.73 -9.67
C ILE A 213 4.77 -7.32 -9.35
N LEU A 214 3.98 -6.30 -9.67
CA LEU A 214 4.30 -4.90 -9.45
C LEU A 214 3.48 -4.32 -8.30
N GLU A 215 2.23 -4.72 -8.17
CA GLU A 215 1.30 -4.11 -7.23
C GLU A 215 0.41 -5.18 -6.59
N VAL A 216 0.37 -5.17 -5.26
CA VAL A 216 -0.46 -6.05 -4.45
C VAL A 216 -1.22 -5.20 -3.45
N ASN A 217 -2.54 -5.23 -3.51
CA ASN A 217 -3.42 -4.61 -2.54
C ASN A 217 -4.40 -5.63 -1.99
N LEU A 218 -4.17 -6.04 -0.74
CA LEU A 218 -5.00 -6.96 0.03
C LEU A 218 -5.72 -6.25 1.19
N SER A 219 -5.75 -4.92 1.19
CA SER A 219 -6.23 -4.19 2.36
C SER A 219 -7.71 -4.36 2.64
N SER A 220 -8.15 -4.14 3.88
CA SER A 220 -9.56 -4.24 4.28
C SER A 220 -10.12 -5.64 4.03
N ASN A 221 -9.50 -6.63 4.66
CA ASN A 221 -9.86 -8.04 4.65
C ASN A 221 -9.75 -8.62 6.08
N LEU A 222 -9.92 -9.93 6.24
CA LEU A 222 -9.85 -10.65 7.51
C LEU A 222 -8.65 -11.62 7.56
N GLN A 223 -7.59 -11.35 6.80
CA GLN A 223 -6.42 -12.23 6.72
C GLN A 223 -5.65 -12.19 8.04
N ASP A 224 -5.21 -13.34 8.51
CA ASP A 224 -4.51 -13.52 9.78
C ASP A 224 -3.11 -14.08 9.58
N GLY A 225 -2.42 -14.36 10.68
CA GLY A 225 -1.04 -14.82 10.66
C GLY A 225 -0.04 -13.69 10.47
N SER A 226 1.20 -14.05 10.17
CA SER A 226 2.35 -13.17 10.26
C SER A 226 3.02 -12.95 8.90
N LEU A 227 3.71 -11.82 8.73
CA LEU A 227 4.36 -11.45 7.47
C LEU A 227 5.57 -12.34 7.16
N SER A 228 5.59 -13.01 6.01
CA SER A 228 6.64 -13.99 5.73
C SER A 228 7.91 -13.41 5.11
N ILE A 229 9.06 -14.06 5.36
CA ILE A 229 10.34 -13.71 4.73
C ILE A 229 10.33 -13.88 3.21
N GLU A 230 9.50 -14.79 2.67
CA GLU A 230 9.41 -14.97 1.21
C GLU A 230 8.87 -13.75 0.47
N MET A 231 8.29 -12.76 1.16
CA MET A 231 7.89 -11.48 0.55
C MET A 231 9.07 -10.78 -0.16
N GLY A 232 10.31 -11.03 0.28
CA GLY A 232 11.52 -10.56 -0.40
C GLY A 232 11.78 -11.15 -1.79
N ASN A 233 11.04 -12.20 -2.20
CA ASN A 233 11.19 -12.83 -3.52
C ASN A 233 10.57 -11.97 -4.65
N MET A 234 9.69 -11.02 -4.33
CA MET A 234 9.01 -10.14 -5.29
C MET A 234 9.90 -8.95 -5.70
N MET A 235 11.00 -9.23 -6.41
CA MET A 235 12.10 -8.27 -6.67
C MET A 235 11.73 -6.99 -7.43
N ILE A 236 10.54 -6.92 -8.05
CA ILE A 236 10.10 -5.76 -8.84
C ILE A 236 8.82 -5.11 -8.29
N LEU A 237 8.39 -5.50 -7.08
CA LEU A 237 7.21 -4.96 -6.41
C LEU A 237 7.38 -3.47 -6.11
N ARG A 238 6.37 -2.68 -6.47
CA ARG A 238 6.29 -1.22 -6.29
C ARG A 238 5.33 -0.84 -5.18
N ILE A 239 4.20 -1.54 -5.09
CA ILE A 239 3.15 -1.26 -4.12
C ILE A 239 2.76 -2.55 -3.40
N LEU A 240 2.77 -2.50 -2.07
CA LEU A 240 2.21 -3.53 -1.21
C LEU A 240 1.33 -2.87 -0.16
N ASP A 241 0.04 -3.17 -0.20
CA ASP A 241 -0.93 -2.71 0.81
C ASP A 241 -1.60 -3.93 1.46
N LEU A 242 -1.28 -4.16 2.74
CA LEU A 242 -1.85 -5.22 3.58
C LEU A 242 -2.68 -4.64 4.73
N SER A 243 -2.96 -3.34 4.71
CA SER A 243 -3.62 -2.63 5.81
C SER A 243 -5.02 -3.17 6.10
N ARG A 244 -5.59 -2.92 7.29
CA ARG A 244 -6.95 -3.38 7.63
C ARG A 244 -7.16 -4.89 7.45
N ASN A 245 -6.23 -5.69 7.97
CA ASN A 245 -6.35 -7.14 8.11
C ASN A 245 -6.18 -7.52 9.60
N GLN A 246 -6.31 -8.81 9.92
CA GLN A 246 -6.06 -9.37 11.26
C GLN A 246 -4.64 -9.94 11.39
N LEU A 247 -3.70 -9.44 10.58
CA LEU A 247 -2.31 -9.86 10.63
C LEU A 247 -1.78 -9.59 12.04
N SER A 248 -1.24 -10.63 12.67
CA SER A 248 -0.62 -10.48 13.97
C SER A 248 0.51 -9.46 13.88
N ARG A 249 0.82 -8.79 15.00
CA ARG A 249 2.00 -7.89 15.08
C ARG A 249 3.14 -8.59 14.36
N PRO A 250 3.84 -7.91 13.44
CA PRO A 250 4.90 -8.55 12.68
C PRO A 250 5.98 -8.88 13.70
N PHE A 251 5.92 -10.09 14.25
CA PHE A 251 6.75 -10.77 15.23
C PHE A 251 7.43 -9.95 16.34
N GLU A 252 7.68 -10.58 17.47
CA GLU A 252 8.71 -10.16 18.43
C GLU A 252 10.15 -10.11 17.82
N ASN A 253 10.30 -10.19 16.49
CA ASN A 253 11.56 -10.32 15.72
C ASN A 253 11.49 -9.77 14.27
N PHE A 254 10.70 -8.74 13.98
CA PHE A 254 10.65 -8.16 12.63
C PHE A 254 11.78 -7.17 12.37
N SER A 255 12.56 -7.39 11.30
CA SER A 255 13.43 -6.37 10.72
C SER A 255 13.32 -6.28 9.22
N ALA A 256 13.65 -5.08 8.72
CA ALA A 256 13.89 -4.76 7.32
C ALA A 256 15.07 -5.54 6.68
N ALA A 257 15.79 -6.42 7.41
CA ALA A 257 16.96 -7.14 6.93
C ALA A 257 16.62 -8.20 5.85
N SER A 258 15.43 -8.79 5.89
CA SER A 258 14.97 -9.77 4.91
C SER A 258 14.75 -9.17 3.52
N PHE A 259 14.58 -7.85 3.41
CA PHE A 259 14.30 -7.15 2.16
C PHE A 259 15.56 -6.68 1.42
N MET A 260 16.70 -6.54 2.09
CA MET A 260 17.87 -5.88 1.53
C MET A 260 18.95 -6.82 0.94
N SER A 261 18.84 -8.14 1.12
CA SER A 261 19.82 -9.11 0.58
C SER A 261 19.74 -9.33 -0.94
N THR A 262 18.75 -8.73 -1.62
CA THR A 262 18.50 -8.91 -3.07
C THR A 262 18.84 -7.68 -3.91
N GLY A 263 19.37 -6.60 -3.32
CA GLY A 263 19.70 -5.37 -4.06
C GLY A 263 18.48 -4.52 -4.45
N MET A 264 17.38 -4.65 -3.71
CA MET A 264 16.12 -3.97 -4.00
C MET A 264 15.98 -2.66 -3.20
N ASN A 265 15.80 -1.53 -3.88
CA ASN A 265 15.38 -0.27 -3.27
C ASN A 265 13.85 -0.34 -3.07
N ILE A 266 13.40 -0.67 -1.86
CA ILE A 266 11.98 -0.59 -1.51
C ILE A 266 11.75 0.74 -0.80
N ALA A 267 10.92 1.58 -1.41
CA ALA A 267 10.35 2.74 -0.76
C ALA A 267 9.44 2.27 0.38
N ILE A 268 9.90 2.33 1.63
CA ILE A 268 9.03 2.15 2.80
C ILE A 268 8.27 3.46 3.02
N LYS A 269 7.25 3.64 2.20
CA LYS A 269 6.14 4.54 2.48
C LYS A 269 4.86 3.81 2.13
N VAL A 270 4.52 2.75 2.87
CA VAL A 270 3.16 2.20 3.11
C VAL A 270 3.31 1.06 4.14
N LEU A 271 3.35 1.41 5.42
CA LEU A 271 2.43 0.79 6.38
C LEU A 271 1.36 1.85 6.61
N ASN A 272 0.44 2.01 5.65
CA ASN A 272 -0.75 2.83 5.85
C ASN A 272 -1.70 2.02 6.77
N LEU A 273 -1.33 1.88 8.04
CA LEU A 273 -2.09 1.17 9.07
C LEU A 273 -3.40 1.91 9.31
N GLN A 274 -4.50 1.42 8.75
CA GLN A 274 -5.83 1.96 9.01
C GLN A 274 -6.86 0.90 9.42
N VAL A 275 -6.57 -0.01 10.35
CA VAL A 275 -7.63 -0.66 11.17
C VAL A 275 -8.68 0.39 11.58
N GLU A 276 -9.96 0.05 11.77
CA GLU A 276 -10.97 1.00 12.26
C GLU A 276 -10.63 1.59 13.66
N GLU A 277 -9.58 1.09 14.32
CA GLU A 277 -8.90 1.73 15.47
C GLU A 277 -7.57 2.45 15.11
N ALA A 278 -6.97 2.19 13.95
CA ALA A 278 -5.75 2.84 13.47
C ALA A 278 -5.99 4.18 12.76
N PHE A 279 -7.24 4.64 12.62
CA PHE A 279 -7.51 6.08 12.55
C PHE A 279 -7.03 6.86 13.78
N LYS A 280 -6.54 6.14 14.81
CA LYS A 280 -5.88 6.73 15.96
C LYS A 280 -4.44 6.22 16.18
N SER A 281 -3.90 5.19 15.50
CA SER A 281 -2.68 4.51 16.01
C SER A 281 -1.37 5.27 15.89
N PHE A 282 -1.28 6.36 15.14
CA PHE A 282 -0.14 7.27 15.20
C PHE A 282 -0.68 8.68 15.14
N ASP A 283 -0.71 9.36 16.28
CA ASP A 283 -1.39 10.65 16.38
C ASP A 283 -0.73 11.68 15.46
N VAL A 284 0.62 11.70 15.44
CA VAL A 284 1.38 12.69 14.66
C VAL A 284 2.85 12.27 14.46
N GLU A 285 3.48 12.69 13.34
CA GLU A 285 4.95 12.68 13.20
C GLU A 285 5.60 13.34 14.42
N CYS A 286 6.71 12.79 14.92
CA CYS A 286 7.44 13.37 16.06
C CYS A 286 7.77 14.86 15.82
N GLU A 287 8.09 15.24 14.57
CA GLU A 287 8.28 16.63 14.17
C GLU A 287 7.12 17.56 14.58
N LYS A 288 5.87 17.12 14.40
CA LYS A 288 4.70 17.94 14.72
C LYS A 288 4.48 18.04 16.23
N TRP A 289 4.74 16.99 17.01
CA TRP A 289 4.72 17.07 18.48
C TRP A 289 5.82 17.96 19.05
N LEU A 290 7.00 17.97 18.41
CA LEU A 290 8.11 18.81 18.83
C LEU A 290 7.90 20.28 18.46
N TYR A 291 7.38 20.58 17.26
CA TYR A 291 7.38 21.96 16.75
C TYR A 291 6.01 22.66 16.74
N SER A 292 4.88 21.94 16.86
CA SER A 292 3.56 22.57 16.88
C SER A 292 3.28 23.35 18.17
N HIS A 293 2.64 24.52 18.05
CA HIS A 293 2.22 25.35 19.19
C HIS A 293 1.10 24.71 20.03
N ASN A 294 0.44 23.67 19.51
CA ASN A 294 -0.74 23.05 20.14
C ASN A 294 -0.44 21.69 20.78
N HIS A 295 0.80 21.19 20.66
CA HIS A 295 1.20 19.87 21.15
C HIS A 295 2.40 20.01 22.08
N TYR A 296 2.38 19.30 23.20
CA TYR A 296 3.40 19.40 24.24
C TYR A 296 3.72 18.00 24.78
N LEU A 297 5.00 17.63 24.72
CA LEU A 297 5.52 16.41 25.34
C LEU A 297 6.22 16.78 26.66
N ASN A 298 5.84 16.10 27.75
CA ASN A 298 6.54 16.22 29.03
C ASN A 298 7.89 15.50 29.02
N ILE A 299 8.68 15.68 30.07
CA ILE A 299 10.05 15.15 30.14
C ILE A 299 10.11 13.63 30.02
N LEU A 300 9.19 12.92 30.67
CA LEU A 300 9.15 11.46 30.67
C LEU A 300 8.74 10.90 29.31
N GLN A 301 7.79 11.55 28.62
CA GLN A 301 7.39 11.20 27.25
C GLN A 301 8.56 11.37 26.28
N ARG A 302 9.30 12.48 26.36
CA ARG A 302 10.50 12.70 25.53
C ARG A 302 11.59 11.66 25.80
N LEU A 303 11.83 11.35 27.06
CA LEU A 303 12.76 10.27 27.44
C LEU A 303 12.33 8.91 26.87
N ASN A 304 11.04 8.57 26.96
CA ASN A 304 10.51 7.32 26.42
C ASN A 304 10.71 7.22 24.91
N ILE A 305 10.35 8.27 24.18
CA ILE A 305 10.53 8.37 22.72
C ILE A 305 11.99 8.10 22.35
N MET A 306 12.94 8.78 23.01
CA MET A 306 14.36 8.60 22.72
C MET A 306 14.86 7.19 23.07
N VAL A 307 14.37 6.59 24.16
CA VAL A 307 14.69 5.18 24.50
C VAL A 307 14.16 4.21 23.44
N TYR A 308 12.95 4.42 22.91
CA TYR A 308 12.39 3.58 21.84
C TYR A 308 13.21 3.68 20.56
N ILE A 309 13.61 4.90 20.16
CA ILE A 309 14.45 5.12 18.98
C ILE A 309 15.83 4.48 19.16
N ALA A 310 16.45 4.63 20.34
CA ALA A 310 17.74 4.00 20.65
C ALA A 310 17.65 2.48 20.58
N SER A 311 16.55 1.90 21.08
CA SER A 311 16.31 0.46 21.04
C SER A 311 16.10 -0.05 19.60
N ALA A 312 15.40 0.72 18.77
CA ALA A 312 15.25 0.42 17.34
C ALA A 312 16.59 0.44 16.60
N LEU A 313 17.42 1.45 16.83
CA LEU A 313 18.76 1.54 16.25
C LEU A 313 19.70 0.43 16.77
N GLU A 314 19.67 0.11 18.07
CA GLU A 314 20.41 -1.00 18.65
C GLU A 314 20.07 -2.31 17.94
N TYR A 315 18.79 -2.55 17.70
CA TYR A 315 18.31 -3.70 16.95
C TYR A 315 18.78 -3.71 15.50
N LEU A 316 18.76 -2.56 14.81
CA LEU A 316 19.28 -2.45 13.43
C LEU A 316 20.80 -2.71 13.36
N HIS A 317 21.54 -2.25 14.37
CA HIS A 317 23.00 -2.31 14.37
C HIS A 317 23.54 -3.67 14.80
N TYR A 318 22.87 -4.32 15.76
CA TYR A 318 23.37 -5.50 16.47
C TYR A 318 22.40 -6.69 16.51
N GLY A 319 21.15 -6.53 16.10
CA GLY A 319 20.12 -7.58 16.15
C GLY A 319 20.30 -8.68 15.09
N TYR A 320 21.20 -8.49 14.12
CA TYR A 320 21.40 -9.37 12.97
C TYR A 320 22.88 -9.64 12.67
N SER A 321 23.14 -10.66 11.85
CA SER A 321 24.47 -10.97 11.33
C SER A 321 25.03 -9.89 10.38
N THR A 322 24.14 -9.15 9.72
CA THR A 322 24.48 -8.00 8.84
C THR A 322 23.98 -6.73 9.50
N THR A 323 24.88 -5.75 9.68
CA THR A 323 24.55 -4.48 10.32
C THR A 323 23.78 -3.57 9.36
N ILE A 324 22.63 -3.06 9.79
CA ILE A 324 21.81 -2.09 9.05
C ILE A 324 22.12 -0.69 9.56
N VAL A 325 22.39 0.26 8.66
CA VAL A 325 22.57 1.68 8.97
C VAL A 325 21.44 2.47 8.30
N HIS A 326 20.62 3.18 9.08
CA HIS A 326 19.44 3.92 8.64
C HIS A 326 19.77 5.08 7.68
N CYS A 327 20.85 5.82 7.95
CA CYS A 327 21.40 6.93 7.16
C CYS A 327 20.54 8.21 7.02
N ASP A 328 19.25 8.20 7.37
CA ASP A 328 18.38 9.39 7.33
C ASP A 328 17.50 9.53 8.57
N LEU A 329 18.09 9.47 9.77
CA LEU A 329 17.34 9.58 11.02
C LEU A 329 17.07 11.05 11.36
N LYS A 330 15.79 11.43 11.45
CA LYS A 330 15.32 12.80 11.74
C LYS A 330 13.89 12.80 12.28
N PRO A 331 13.38 13.89 12.89
CA PRO A 331 12.04 13.90 13.49
C PRO A 331 10.89 13.49 12.56
N SER A 332 10.95 13.84 11.27
CA SER A 332 9.92 13.48 10.28
C SER A 332 9.87 11.99 9.98
N ASN A 333 10.96 11.27 10.29
CA ASN A 333 11.12 9.85 10.06
C ASN A 333 10.85 9.04 11.34
N ILE A 334 10.29 9.68 12.37
CA ILE A 334 9.82 9.03 13.61
C ILE A 334 8.31 9.19 13.73
N LEU A 335 7.62 8.06 13.83
CA LEU A 335 6.16 8.00 14.02
C LEU A 335 5.86 7.70 15.50
N LEU A 336 4.91 8.43 16.09
CA LEU A 336 4.48 8.24 17.49
C LEU A 336 3.07 7.65 17.57
N ASP A 337 2.91 6.53 18.28
CA ASP A 337 1.60 5.86 18.42
C ASP A 337 0.66 6.53 19.44
N GLN A 338 -0.55 6.00 19.67
CA GLN A 338 -1.51 6.53 20.68
C GLN A 338 -0.92 6.57 22.09
N ASP A 339 -0.01 5.65 22.38
CA ASP A 339 0.65 5.51 23.66
C ASP A 339 2.00 6.28 23.69
N LEU A 340 2.28 7.08 22.65
CA LEU A 340 3.52 7.82 22.41
C LEU A 340 4.76 6.90 22.33
N VAL A 341 4.58 5.66 21.89
CA VAL A 341 5.68 4.76 21.51
C VAL A 341 6.24 5.24 20.17
N ALA A 342 7.57 5.32 20.08
CA ALA A 342 8.23 5.84 18.90
C ALA A 342 8.71 4.72 17.97
N HIS A 343 8.47 4.90 16.68
CA HIS A 343 8.81 3.95 15.62
C HIS A 343 9.67 4.64 14.56
N VAL A 344 10.84 4.06 14.27
CA VAL A 344 11.73 4.53 13.19
C VAL A 344 11.15 4.12 11.84
N ALA A 345 11.01 5.09 10.94
CA ALA A 345 10.40 4.95 9.62
C ALA A 345 11.31 5.53 8.52
N ASP A 346 10.91 5.35 7.26
CA ASP A 346 11.61 5.83 6.06
C ASP A 346 13.07 5.33 5.93
N PHE A 347 13.17 4.07 5.53
CA PHE A 347 14.45 3.41 5.25
C PHE A 347 14.95 3.67 3.81
N GLY A 348 14.45 4.70 3.12
CA GLY A 348 14.79 4.96 1.71
C GLY A 348 16.29 5.18 1.45
N MET A 349 17.05 5.55 2.48
CA MET A 349 18.49 5.76 2.43
C MET A 349 19.30 4.68 3.15
N ALA A 350 18.65 3.66 3.73
CA ALA A 350 19.31 2.67 4.56
C ALA A 350 20.33 1.82 3.79
N LYS A 351 21.34 1.31 4.50
CA LYS A 351 22.48 0.57 3.95
C LYS A 351 22.77 -0.67 4.78
N LEU A 352 23.15 -1.75 4.10
CA LEU A 352 23.71 -2.95 4.71
C LEU A 352 25.24 -2.88 4.71
N LEU A 353 25.87 -3.19 5.83
CA LEU A 353 27.32 -3.31 5.94
C LEU A 353 27.73 -4.78 5.88
N ASP A 354 28.29 -5.20 4.75
CA ASP A 354 28.98 -6.49 4.63
C ASP A 354 30.41 -6.39 5.15
N TYR A 355 30.95 -7.49 5.67
CA TYR A 355 32.29 -7.63 6.28
C TYR A 355 33.49 -7.32 5.33
N GLY A 356 33.26 -6.76 4.14
CA GLY A 356 34.28 -6.42 3.14
C GLY A 356 34.20 -5.02 2.54
N SER A 357 33.15 -4.23 2.81
CA SER A 357 33.01 -2.88 2.24
C SER A 357 33.78 -1.86 3.09
N LYS A 358 35.00 -1.52 2.66
CA LYS A 358 35.70 -0.29 3.07
C LYS A 358 34.95 0.92 2.50
N GLY A 359 33.89 1.35 3.17
CA GLY A 359 33.07 2.51 2.78
C GLY A 359 32.89 3.49 3.94
N ILE A 360 32.53 4.73 3.58
CA ILE A 360 32.33 5.90 4.47
C ILE A 360 31.13 5.70 5.44
N ILE A 361 30.27 4.71 5.17
CA ILE A 361 29.04 4.45 5.92
C ILE A 361 29.34 3.57 7.12
N SER A 362 28.88 4.00 8.29
CA SER A 362 29.11 3.34 9.57
C SER A 362 27.88 3.49 10.46
N PRO A 363 27.59 2.55 11.37
CA PRO A 363 26.49 2.69 12.34
C PRO A 363 26.67 3.94 13.22
N ARG A 364 27.91 4.44 13.32
CA ARG A 364 28.27 5.69 13.97
C ARG A 364 27.65 6.93 13.30
N GLY A 365 27.22 6.83 12.04
CA GLY A 365 26.45 7.87 11.35
C GLY A 365 25.01 7.97 11.87
N ASP A 366 24.37 6.84 12.17
CA ASP A 366 23.06 6.83 12.81
C ASP A 366 23.14 7.32 14.25
N VAL A 367 24.21 6.95 14.98
CA VAL A 367 24.45 7.48 16.33
C VAL A 367 24.57 9.00 16.32
N TYR A 368 25.23 9.55 15.28
CA TYR A 368 25.32 10.99 15.12
C TYR A 368 23.93 11.62 14.89
N SER A 369 23.14 11.03 13.98
CA SER A 369 21.79 11.52 13.69
C SER A 369 20.86 11.39 14.91
N TYR A 370 20.99 10.31 15.68
CA TYR A 370 20.30 10.09 16.95
C TYR A 370 20.64 11.16 17.98
N ASN A 371 21.88 11.62 18.05
CA ASN A 371 22.26 12.67 18.99
C ASN A 371 21.68 14.03 18.61
N ILE A 372 21.63 14.34 17.32
CA ILE A 372 21.02 15.58 16.84
C ILE A 372 19.52 15.55 17.20
N LEU A 373 18.88 14.41 16.97
CA LEU A 373 17.50 14.17 17.36
C LEU A 373 17.29 14.29 18.89
N LEU A 374 18.24 13.81 19.70
CA LEU A 374 18.21 13.95 21.16
C LEU A 374 18.29 15.43 21.58
N MET A 375 19.22 16.19 21.00
CA MET A 375 19.36 17.63 21.26
C MET A 375 18.10 18.39 20.82
N GLU A 376 17.61 18.15 19.60
CA GLU A 376 16.36 18.74 19.09
C GLU A 376 15.18 18.43 20.02
N THR A 377 15.09 17.19 20.49
CA THR A 377 13.98 16.73 21.34
C THR A 377 13.93 17.50 22.65
N PHE A 378 15.06 17.78 23.31
CA PHE A 378 15.03 18.47 24.62
C PHE A 378 15.16 19.99 24.52
N THR A 379 15.78 20.53 23.47
CA THR A 379 15.92 21.98 23.28
C THR A 379 14.77 22.60 22.47
N ARG A 380 14.04 21.79 21.68
CA ARG A 380 13.07 22.25 20.67
C ARG A 380 13.70 23.18 19.63
N LYS A 381 15.01 23.07 19.38
CA LYS A 381 15.75 23.87 18.39
C LYS A 381 16.23 23.01 17.24
N ARG A 382 15.89 23.40 16.01
CA ARG A 382 16.39 22.74 14.80
C ARG A 382 17.86 23.12 14.57
N PRO A 383 18.72 22.22 14.07
CA PRO A 383 20.07 22.60 13.63
C PRO A 383 20.09 23.69 12.55
N THR A 384 18.99 23.84 11.82
CA THR A 384 18.77 24.83 10.76
C THR A 384 18.04 26.09 11.25
N ASP A 385 17.79 26.22 12.55
CA ASP A 385 17.13 27.41 13.11
C ASP A 385 18.02 28.65 12.94
N HIS A 386 17.41 29.80 12.70
CA HIS A 386 18.10 31.06 12.35
C HIS A 386 19.08 31.59 13.42
N ILE A 387 18.98 31.08 14.64
CA ILE A 387 19.91 31.38 15.74
C ILE A 387 21.28 30.72 15.54
N PHE A 388 21.36 29.68 14.71
CA PHE A 388 22.60 29.00 14.38
C PHE A 388 23.15 29.53 13.05
N SER A 389 24.46 29.67 13.00
CA SER A 389 25.20 30.22 11.86
C SER A 389 26.51 29.47 11.68
N GLU A 390 27.34 29.85 10.70
CA GLU A 390 28.64 29.19 10.46
C GLU A 390 29.56 29.17 11.70
N GLN A 391 29.37 30.09 12.64
CA GLN A 391 30.19 30.20 13.86
C GLN A 391 29.58 29.50 15.08
N MET A 392 28.28 29.20 15.06
CA MET A 392 27.58 28.61 16.21
C MET A 392 26.61 27.54 15.73
N SER A 393 26.92 26.30 16.07
CA SER A 393 26.08 25.12 15.81
C SER A 393 25.26 24.76 17.05
N LEU A 394 24.22 23.94 16.86
CA LEU A 394 23.46 23.37 17.98
C LEU A 394 24.38 22.67 19.00
N LYS A 395 25.41 21.95 18.51
CA LYS A 395 26.41 21.29 19.35
C LYS A 395 27.21 22.28 20.18
N SER A 396 27.86 23.25 19.53
CA SER A 396 28.74 24.21 20.22
C SER A 396 27.95 25.09 21.21
N TRP A 397 26.70 25.42 20.88
CA TRP A 397 25.80 26.13 21.78
C TRP A 397 25.49 25.33 23.05
N ILE A 398 25.26 24.02 22.95
CA ILE A 398 25.06 23.13 24.11
C ILE A 398 26.36 22.97 24.92
N GLU A 399 27.50 22.81 24.25
CA GLU A 399 28.82 22.73 24.91
C GLU A 399 29.12 23.99 25.73
N GLU A 400 28.98 25.17 25.15
CA GLU A 400 29.15 26.44 25.85
C GLU A 400 28.17 26.58 27.02
N SER A 401 26.93 26.12 26.82
CA SER A 401 25.90 26.23 27.86
C SER A 401 26.11 25.30 29.05
N LEU A 402 26.74 24.14 28.85
CA LEU A 402 27.11 23.24 29.94
C LEU A 402 28.37 23.70 30.71
N LEU A 403 29.20 24.55 30.09
CA LEU A 403 30.45 25.03 30.65
C LEU A 403 30.30 26.39 31.37
N VAL A 404 29.53 27.31 30.80
CA VAL A 404 29.54 28.74 31.18
C VAL A 404 28.14 29.27 31.55
N LEU A 405 27.07 28.65 31.05
CA LEU A 405 25.69 29.06 31.31
C LEU A 405 24.97 28.04 32.21
N SER A 406 23.68 28.30 32.50
CA SER A 406 22.81 27.27 33.07
C SER A 406 22.12 26.49 31.95
N VAL A 407 21.98 25.18 32.14
CA VAL A 407 21.28 24.25 31.23
C VAL A 407 19.81 24.62 31.07
N THR A 408 19.24 25.34 32.03
CA THR A 408 17.89 25.89 31.96
C THR A 408 17.68 26.89 30.81
N ASN A 409 18.75 27.49 30.27
CA ASN A 409 18.66 28.44 29.17
C ASN A 409 18.52 27.77 27.79
N ILE A 410 18.85 26.48 27.69
CA ILE A 410 18.85 25.75 26.42
C ILE A 410 17.69 24.77 26.27
N ILE A 411 17.04 24.43 27.39
CA ILE A 411 15.91 23.49 27.38
C ILE A 411 14.62 24.16 26.89
N ASP A 412 13.75 23.37 26.27
CA ASP A 412 12.38 23.76 25.99
C ASP A 412 11.70 24.29 27.26
N SER A 413 11.28 25.56 27.22
CA SER A 413 10.66 26.25 28.35
C SER A 413 9.43 25.52 28.90
N ASN A 414 8.73 24.73 28.06
CA ASN A 414 7.57 23.96 28.49
C ASN A 414 7.92 22.79 29.43
N LEU A 415 9.18 22.34 29.45
CA LEU A 415 9.65 21.29 30.35
C LEU A 415 9.90 21.80 31.78
N LEU A 416 10.04 23.11 31.97
CA LEU A 416 10.31 23.73 33.27
C LEU A 416 9.04 24.19 34.01
N CYS A 417 7.88 24.25 33.34
CA CYS A 417 6.70 24.94 33.87
C CYS A 417 5.95 24.24 35.03
N ASN A 418 6.22 22.97 35.36
CA ASN A 418 5.38 22.19 36.30
C ASN A 418 6.14 21.32 37.33
N GLU A 419 7.48 21.40 37.41
CA GLU A 419 8.29 20.51 38.25
C GLU A 419 8.53 21.10 39.64
N ARG A 420 8.35 20.30 40.70
CA ARG A 420 8.53 20.71 42.11
C ARG A 420 9.99 20.67 42.57
N ASP A 421 10.89 20.11 41.76
CA ASP A 421 12.32 19.98 42.07
C ASP A 421 13.21 20.37 40.86
N TYR A 422 13.53 21.66 40.78
CA TYR A 422 14.36 22.22 39.72
C TYR A 422 15.79 21.67 39.72
N ALA A 423 16.34 21.29 40.87
CA ALA A 423 17.74 20.84 40.97
C ALA A 423 17.91 19.45 40.36
N SER A 424 17.02 18.52 40.71
CA SER A 424 16.99 17.17 40.12
C SER A 424 16.73 17.21 38.61
N MET A 425 15.91 18.17 38.16
CA MET A 425 15.61 18.37 36.75
C MET A 425 16.81 18.96 35.99
N GLU A 426 17.56 19.90 36.57
CA GLU A 426 18.80 20.42 35.97
C GLU A 426 19.88 19.34 35.83
N GLU A 427 20.03 18.46 36.84
CA GLU A 427 20.95 17.32 36.80
C GLU A 427 20.56 16.30 35.72
N LEU A 428 19.25 16.03 35.56
CA LEU A 428 18.72 15.17 34.51
C LEU A 428 19.11 15.69 33.12
N ILE A 429 18.82 16.96 32.83
CA ILE A 429 19.09 17.54 31.50
C ILE A 429 20.59 17.59 31.25
N SER A 430 21.37 17.96 32.27
CA SER A 430 22.83 17.96 32.17
C SER A 430 23.35 16.58 31.76
N SER A 431 22.80 15.51 32.33
CA SER A 431 23.16 14.13 32.00
C SER A 431 22.74 13.75 30.57
N ILE A 432 21.55 14.15 30.14
CA ILE A 432 21.06 13.94 28.76
C ILE A 432 21.93 14.69 27.73
N MET A 433 22.29 15.95 28.01
CA MET A 433 23.08 16.77 27.11
C MET A 433 24.53 16.29 27.02
N ARG A 434 25.13 15.84 28.13
CA ARG A 434 26.44 15.17 28.12
C ARG A 434 26.42 13.91 27.26
N LEU A 435 25.40 13.06 27.43
CA LEU A 435 25.22 11.87 26.58
C LEU A 435 25.09 12.24 25.09
N ALA A 436 24.36 13.32 24.78
CA ALA A 436 24.22 13.80 23.41
C ALA A 436 25.57 14.26 22.82
N LEU A 437 26.43 14.90 23.62
CA LEU A 437 27.77 15.32 23.20
C LEU A 437 28.72 14.13 22.98
N ASP A 438 28.69 13.12 23.85
CA ASP A 438 29.49 11.89 23.70
C ASP A 438 29.14 11.11 22.42
N CYS A 439 27.92 11.25 21.92
CA CYS A 439 27.47 10.68 20.66
C CYS A 439 27.90 11.51 19.43
N CYS A 440 28.34 12.76 19.62
CA CYS A 440 28.57 13.76 18.58
C CYS A 440 30.07 14.07 18.33
N ALA A 441 30.97 13.15 18.73
CA ALA A 441 32.40 13.30 18.43
C ALA A 441 32.64 13.42 16.91
N GLU A 442 33.58 14.27 16.49
CA GLU A 442 33.82 14.51 15.05
C GLU A 442 34.26 13.23 14.34
N SER A 443 35.16 12.47 14.97
CA SER A 443 35.58 11.15 14.50
C SER A 443 34.52 10.09 14.84
N PRO A 444 34.05 9.30 13.85
CA PRO A 444 33.13 8.18 14.09
C PRO A 444 33.61 7.18 15.15
N GLU A 445 34.93 6.98 15.26
CA GLU A 445 35.58 6.04 16.17
C GLU A 445 35.49 6.50 17.64
N GLN A 446 35.42 7.82 17.86
CA GLN A 446 35.31 8.42 19.19
C GLN A 446 33.86 8.48 19.70
N ARG A 447 32.87 8.34 18.81
CA ARG A 447 31.46 8.31 19.22
C ARG A 447 31.22 7.07 20.08
N ILE A 448 30.32 7.15 21.05
CA ILE A 448 29.82 5.95 21.74
C ILE A 448 28.93 5.12 20.81
N ASN A 449 28.71 3.84 21.11
CA ASN A 449 27.84 3.00 20.30
C ASN A 449 26.39 3.15 20.78
N ILE A 450 25.43 2.80 19.92
CA ILE A 450 24.02 3.03 20.25
C ILE A 450 23.55 2.19 21.46
N LYS A 451 24.15 1.02 21.68
CA LYS A 451 23.86 0.18 22.85
C LYS A 451 24.26 0.88 24.16
N ASN A 452 25.47 1.42 24.22
CA ASN A 452 25.95 2.20 25.36
C ASN A 452 25.11 3.46 25.55
N ALA A 453 24.69 4.12 24.46
CA ALA A 453 23.81 5.29 24.54
C ALA A 453 22.42 4.92 25.10
N SER A 454 21.83 3.82 24.61
CA SER A 454 20.57 3.23 25.07
C SER A 454 20.63 2.89 26.57
N ASP A 455 21.67 2.17 27.00
CA ASP A 455 21.89 1.81 28.40
C ASP A 455 22.07 3.04 29.30
N THR A 456 22.80 4.05 28.83
CA THR A 456 23.01 5.29 29.59
C THR A 456 21.71 6.08 29.72
N LEU A 457 20.94 6.21 28.65
CA LEU A 457 19.66 6.91 28.68
C LEU A 457 18.62 6.19 29.57
N ARG A 458 18.61 4.85 29.57
CA ARG A 458 17.78 4.06 30.48
C ARG A 458 18.18 4.26 31.95
N LYS A 459 19.47 4.34 32.25
CA LYS A 459 19.96 4.66 33.61
C LYS A 459 19.55 6.06 34.06
N ILE A 460 19.72 7.05 33.18
CA ILE A 460 19.29 8.44 33.41
C ILE A 460 17.78 8.48 33.72
N LYS A 461 16.97 7.77 32.93
CA LYS A 461 15.52 7.66 33.16
C LYS A 461 15.18 7.01 34.50
N LEU A 462 15.89 5.95 34.91
CA LEU A 462 15.66 5.27 36.19
C LEU A 462 16.07 6.12 37.41
N GLN A 463 17.03 7.03 37.26
CA GLN A 463 17.41 7.94 38.35
C GLN A 463 16.36 9.05 38.59
N PHE A 464 15.49 9.29 37.60
CA PHE A 464 14.46 10.32 37.66
C PHE A 464 13.09 9.81 38.13
N LEU A 465 12.85 8.49 38.05
CA LEU A 465 11.64 7.81 38.52
C LEU A 465 11.82 7.37 39.97
#